data_AF-A0A7S1ZEV6-F1
#
_entry.id   AF-A0A7S1ZEV6-F1
#
_cell.length_a   1.000
_cell.length_b   1.000
_cell.length_c   1.000
_cell.angle_alpha   90.00
_cell.angle_beta   90.00
_cell.angle_gamma   90.00
#
_symmetry.space_group_name_H-M   'P 1'
#
loop_
_entity.id
_entity.type
_entity.pdbx_description
1 polymer ?
#
loop_
_entity_poly.entity_id
_entity_poly.type
_entity_poly.pdbx_seq_one_letter_code
_entity_poly.pdbx_strand_id
1 'polypeptide(L)'
;KKRGKKRTSIVPSLRERAAENHNVARPASKEEFLRLDFPSRCAVAGLQLGRTKVFLRREAFDRIEAMRSNVFFSAAMTIQAMVRGKMCRQYYLKMKVAMIKVQSFARMVVSMRRKRTMRADWAATVIQKTWRMA
;
A
#
# COMPACT_ATOMS: atom_id res chain seq x y z
N LYS A 1 -26.35 -5.80 1.93
CA LYS A 1 -26.69 -5.25 3.27
C LYS A 1 -25.41 -5.01 4.09
N LYS A 2 -24.57 -4.01 3.75
CA LYS A 2 -23.38 -3.64 4.54
C LYS A 2 -23.76 -2.46 5.45
N ARG A 3 -24.07 -2.75 6.72
CA ARG A 3 -24.32 -1.73 7.73
C ARG A 3 -23.00 -1.01 8.01
N GLY A 4 -22.85 0.20 7.50
CA GLY A 4 -21.77 1.11 7.87
C GLY A 4 -21.91 1.45 9.36
N LYS A 5 -21.08 0.83 10.19
CA LYS A 5 -20.95 1.14 11.61
C LYS A 5 -20.34 2.54 11.69
N LYS A 6 -21.18 3.58 11.78
CA LYS A 6 -20.74 4.94 12.11
C LYS A 6 -20.01 4.84 13.46
N ARG A 7 -18.68 5.00 13.45
CA ARG A 7 -17.91 5.25 14.67
C ARG A 7 -18.40 6.60 15.19
N THR A 8 -19.34 6.58 16.14
CA THR A 8 -19.65 7.74 16.97
C THR A 8 -18.40 8.00 17.80
N SER A 9 -17.57 8.95 17.36
CA SER A 9 -16.48 9.46 18.18
C SER A 9 -17.09 10.17 19.37
N ILE A 10 -16.91 9.61 20.57
CA ILE A 10 -17.23 10.23 21.87
C ILE A 10 -16.43 11.54 22.05
N VAL A 11 -15.38 11.72 21.24
CA VAL A 11 -14.49 12.87 21.21
C VAL A 11 -15.01 13.85 20.14
N PRO A 12 -15.38 15.09 20.52
CA PRO A 12 -15.70 16.15 19.56
C PRO A 12 -14.53 16.35 18.61
N SER A 13 -14.82 16.69 17.36
CA SER A 13 -13.77 16.96 16.37
C SER A 13 -12.84 18.08 16.87
N LEU A 14 -11.56 18.05 16.52
CA LEU A 14 -10.58 19.09 16.87
C LEU A 14 -11.05 20.51 16.48
N ARG A 15 -11.99 20.61 15.53
CA ARG A 15 -12.62 21.86 15.08
C ARG A 15 -13.66 22.38 16.08
N GLU A 16 -14.42 21.48 16.72
CA GLU A 16 -15.43 21.82 17.74
C GLU A 16 -14.77 22.23 19.06
N ARG A 17 -13.72 21.52 19.50
CA ARG A 17 -12.94 21.91 20.70
C ARG A 17 -12.23 23.26 20.58
N ALA A 18 -11.91 23.67 19.35
CA ALA A 18 -11.22 24.94 19.10
C ALA A 18 -12.12 26.18 19.28
N ALA A 19 -13.44 26.00 19.32
CA ALA A 19 -14.40 27.11 19.44
C ALA A 19 -14.68 27.50 20.90
N GLU A 20 -14.44 26.62 21.87
CA GLU A 20 -15.04 26.76 23.20
C GLU A 20 -14.22 27.59 24.20
N ASN A 21 -12.92 27.87 24.01
CA ASN A 21 -12.09 28.33 25.15
C ASN A 21 -10.95 29.33 24.87
N HIS A 22 -11.07 30.27 23.91
CA HIS A 22 -10.04 31.32 23.78
C HIS A 22 -10.60 32.72 23.51
N ASN A 23 -10.27 33.65 24.41
CA ASN A 23 -10.47 35.11 24.31
C ASN A 23 -9.61 35.79 23.21
N VAL A 24 -9.14 35.03 22.20
CA VAL A 24 -8.31 35.55 21.11
C VAL A 24 -8.99 35.21 19.80
N ALA A 25 -9.45 36.24 19.08
CA ALA A 25 -10.06 36.10 17.77
C ALA A 25 -9.10 35.38 16.81
N ARG A 26 -9.54 34.26 16.24
CA ARG A 26 -8.74 33.49 15.28
C ARG A 26 -9.04 34.00 13.87
N PRO A 27 -8.03 34.43 13.10
CA PRO A 27 -8.23 34.94 11.75
C PRO A 27 -8.78 33.82 10.85
N ALA A 28 -9.75 34.17 10.01
CA ALA A 28 -10.45 33.22 9.14
C ALA A 28 -9.66 32.93 7.86
N SER A 29 -8.82 33.87 7.43
CA SER A 29 -7.98 33.76 6.23
C SER A 29 -6.49 33.74 6.56
N LYS A 30 -5.71 33.04 5.74
CA LYS A 30 -4.24 33.06 5.80
C LYS A 30 -3.70 34.48 5.61
N GLU A 31 -4.33 35.27 4.76
CA GLU A 31 -3.89 36.65 4.52
C GLU A 31 -4.13 37.54 5.73
N GLU A 32 -5.25 37.37 6.42
CA GLU A 32 -5.57 38.08 7.66
C GLU A 32 -4.56 37.74 8.76
N PHE A 33 -4.21 36.46 8.89
CA PHE A 33 -3.14 36.03 9.80
C PHE A 33 -1.78 36.67 9.46
N LEU A 34 -1.45 36.81 8.18
CA LEU A 34 -0.19 37.41 7.72
C LEU A 34 -0.18 38.94 7.79
N ARG A 35 -1.32 39.60 8.02
CA ARG A 35 -1.38 41.05 8.26
C ARG A 35 -1.08 41.41 9.72
N LEU A 36 -1.25 40.47 10.65
CA LEU A 36 -0.94 40.66 12.07
C LEU A 36 0.56 40.86 12.29
N ASP A 37 0.93 41.55 13.36
CA ASP A 37 2.31 41.63 13.85
C ASP A 37 2.78 40.26 14.37
N PHE A 38 4.10 40.07 14.42
CA PHE A 38 4.69 38.77 14.75
C PHE A 38 4.28 38.24 16.15
N PRO A 39 4.31 39.05 17.24
CA PRO A 39 3.81 38.63 18.54
C PRO A 39 2.35 38.18 18.51
N SER A 40 1.47 38.90 17.82
CA SER A 40 0.06 38.53 17.67
C SER A 40 -0.11 37.23 16.88
N ARG A 41 0.69 37.00 15.83
CA ARG A 41 0.69 35.71 15.10
C ARG A 41 1.04 34.55 16.02
N CYS A 42 2.08 34.70 16.84
CA CYS A 42 2.47 33.70 17.82
C CYS A 42 1.35 33.45 18.84
N ALA A 43 0.76 34.50 19.40
CA ALA A 43 -0.33 34.39 20.37
C ALA A 43 -1.56 33.68 19.80
N VAL A 44 -1.96 34.03 18.56
CA VAL A 44 -3.06 33.38 17.82
C VAL A 44 -2.76 31.91 17.51
N ALA A 45 -1.49 31.58 17.19
CA ALA A 45 -1.08 30.20 16.98
C ALA A 45 -1.05 29.37 18.27
N GLY A 46 -1.13 30.01 19.45
CA GLY A 46 -0.97 29.39 20.76
C GLY A 46 0.50 29.17 21.14
N LEU A 47 1.39 30.02 20.61
CA LEU A 47 2.84 29.97 20.74
C LEU A 47 3.35 31.19 21.52
N GLN A 48 4.36 30.99 22.35
CA GLN A 48 5.17 32.05 22.93
C GLN A 48 6.65 31.74 22.71
N LEU A 49 7.38 32.70 22.16
CA LEU A 49 8.81 32.55 21.89
C LEU A 49 9.61 33.17 23.05
N GLY A 50 10.36 32.32 23.76
CA GLY A 50 11.41 32.76 24.67
C GLY A 50 12.74 32.91 23.94
N ARG A 51 13.77 33.40 24.65
CA ARG A 51 15.12 33.57 24.08
C ARG A 51 15.74 32.28 23.54
N THR A 52 15.46 31.14 24.19
CA THR A 52 16.07 29.83 23.86
C THR A 52 15.05 28.72 23.63
N LYS A 53 13.79 28.92 24.00
CA LYS A 53 12.74 27.89 23.97
C LYS A 53 11.43 28.46 23.45
N VAL A 54 10.66 27.60 22.80
CA VAL A 54 9.32 27.89 22.31
C VAL A 54 8.31 27.21 23.24
N PHE A 55 7.41 28.00 23.83
CA PHE A 55 6.35 27.53 24.70
C PHE A 55 5.05 27.38 23.90
N LEU A 56 4.41 26.23 24.01
CA LEU A 56 3.19 25.88 23.31
C LEU A 56 2.06 25.71 24.32
N ARG A 57 0.89 26.25 24.01
CA ARG A 57 -0.34 25.80 24.65
C ARG A 57 -0.63 24.36 24.24
N ARG A 58 -1.30 23.60 25.12
CA ARG A 58 -1.63 22.19 24.91
C ARG A 58 -2.27 21.93 23.54
N GLU A 59 -3.27 22.73 23.17
CA GLU A 59 -3.94 22.64 21.87
C GLU A 59 -3.02 22.84 20.67
N ALA A 60 -2.01 23.72 20.78
CA ALA A 60 -1.04 23.94 19.71
C ALA A 60 -0.07 22.76 19.58
N PHE A 61 0.38 22.22 20.71
CA PHE A 61 1.19 21.01 20.76
C PHE A 61 0.47 19.80 20.18
N ASP A 62 -0.78 19.55 20.60
CA ASP A 62 -1.57 18.41 20.13
C ASP A 62 -1.82 18.45 18.62
N ARG A 63 -1.99 19.65 18.04
CA ARG A 63 -2.09 19.82 16.57
C ARG A 63 -0.79 19.45 15.86
N ILE A 64 0.36 19.91 16.36
CA ILE A 64 1.67 19.58 15.79
C ILE A 64 1.90 18.07 15.89
N GLU A 65 1.55 17.47 17.02
CA GLU A 65 1.74 16.05 17.28
C GLU A 65 0.84 15.15 16.43
N ALA A 66 -0.39 15.60 16.14
CA ALA A 66 -1.28 14.95 15.19
C ALA A 66 -0.71 14.99 13.76
N MET A 67 -0.20 16.16 13.32
CA MET A 67 0.45 16.30 12.01
C MET A 67 1.70 15.42 11.90
N ARG A 68 2.53 15.40 12.96
CA ARG A 68 3.71 14.55 13.08
C ARG A 68 3.33 13.08 12.90
N SER A 69 2.33 12.61 13.64
CA SER A 69 1.83 11.23 13.58
C SER A 69 1.34 10.83 12.18
N ASN A 70 0.66 11.74 11.47
CA ASN A 70 0.22 11.50 10.10
C ASN A 70 1.39 11.30 9.12
N VAL A 71 2.46 12.09 9.25
CA VAL A 71 3.67 11.94 8.42
C VAL A 71 4.35 10.59 8.70
N PHE A 72 4.49 10.21 9.97
CA PHE A 72 5.04 8.90 10.34
C PHE A 72 4.21 7.75 9.78
N PHE A 73 2.89 7.84 9.87
CA PHE A 73 2.00 6.81 9.33
C PHE A 73 2.12 6.70 7.81
N SER A 74 2.15 7.82 7.09
CA SER A 74 2.32 7.85 5.63
C SER A 74 3.66 7.24 5.19
N ALA A 75 4.75 7.61 5.88
CA ALA A 75 6.07 7.02 5.61
C ALA A 75 6.07 5.50 5.88
N ALA A 76 5.50 5.06 7.00
CA ALA A 76 5.39 3.65 7.33
C ALA A 76 4.55 2.88 6.30
N MET A 77 3.41 3.42 5.87
CA MET A 77 2.58 2.82 4.82
C MET A 77 3.34 2.66 3.51
N THR A 78 4.13 3.66 3.13
CA THR A 78 4.95 3.62 1.91
C THR A 78 5.99 2.51 1.98
N ILE A 79 6.74 2.42 3.08
CA ILE A 79 7.73 1.36 3.31
C ILE A 79 7.05 -0.02 3.27
N GLN A 80 5.95 -0.18 3.99
CA GLN A 80 5.24 -1.45 4.03
C GLN A 80 4.68 -1.86 2.66
N ALA A 81 4.15 -0.91 1.87
CA ALA A 81 3.67 -1.17 0.52
C ALA A 81 4.80 -1.66 -0.40
N MET A 82 5.98 -1.03 -0.34
CA MET A 82 7.14 -1.48 -1.09
C MET A 82 7.59 -2.89 -0.70
N VAL A 83 7.65 -3.17 0.60
CA VAL A 83 8.04 -4.49 1.12
C VAL A 83 7.05 -5.56 0.69
N ARG A 84 5.74 -5.32 0.83
CA ARG A 84 4.68 -6.25 0.37
C ARG A 84 4.79 -6.49 -1.15
N GLY A 85 4.96 -5.43 -1.94
CA GLY A 85 5.15 -5.54 -3.39
C GLY A 85 6.38 -6.37 -3.76
N LYS A 86 7.51 -6.16 -3.09
CA LYS A 86 8.74 -6.95 -3.29
C LYS A 86 8.51 -8.43 -2.96
N MET A 87 7.85 -8.75 -1.85
CA MET A 87 7.54 -10.13 -1.46
C MET A 87 6.64 -10.82 -2.50
N CYS A 88 5.55 -10.17 -2.92
CA CYS A 88 4.66 -10.71 -3.95
C CYS A 88 5.40 -10.97 -5.26
N ARG A 89 6.25 -10.03 -5.70
CA ARG A 89 7.06 -10.20 -6.91
C ARG A 89 8.02 -11.37 -6.81
N GLN A 90 8.72 -11.52 -5.68
CA GLN A 90 9.62 -12.65 -5.47
C GLN A 90 8.88 -14.00 -5.51
N TYR A 91 7.72 -14.09 -4.87
CA TYR A 91 6.90 -15.30 -4.90
C TYR A 91 6.43 -15.62 -6.33
N TYR A 92 5.93 -14.61 -7.06
CA TYR A 92 5.50 -14.77 -8.44
C TYR A 92 6.62 -15.26 -9.36
N LEU A 93 7.83 -14.69 -9.24
CA LEU A 93 8.97 -15.12 -10.06
C LEU A 93 9.37 -16.57 -9.79
N LYS A 94 9.41 -17.00 -8.53
CA LYS A 94 9.67 -18.40 -8.16
C LYS A 94 8.61 -19.33 -8.75
N MET A 95 7.33 -18.97 -8.60
CA MET A 95 6.21 -19.74 -9.15
C MET A 95 6.25 -19.81 -10.68
N LYS A 96 6.56 -18.70 -11.36
CA LYS A 96 6.68 -18.65 -12.82
C LYS A 96 7.77 -19.60 -13.33
N VAL A 97 8.95 -19.61 -12.70
CA VAL A 97 10.03 -20.53 -13.08
C VAL A 97 9.60 -21.99 -12.88
N ALA A 98 8.97 -22.32 -11.75
CA ALA A 98 8.45 -23.66 -11.51
C ALA A 98 7.40 -24.06 -12.55
N MET A 99 6.46 -23.16 -12.86
CA MET A 99 5.42 -23.41 -13.86
C MET A 99 6.00 -23.66 -15.25
N ILE A 100 7.00 -22.89 -15.68
CA ILE A 100 7.67 -23.10 -16.97
C ILE A 100 8.31 -24.49 -17.04
N LYS A 101 8.96 -24.95 -15.97
CA LYS A 101 9.55 -26.30 -15.90
C LYS A 101 8.49 -27.40 -15.99
N VAL A 102 7.37 -27.24 -15.28
CA VAL A 102 6.26 -28.21 -15.35
C VAL A 102 5.65 -28.23 -16.75
N GLN A 103 5.43 -27.06 -17.36
CA GLN A 103 4.89 -26.95 -18.71
C GLN A 103 5.84 -27.55 -19.76
N SER A 104 7.15 -27.32 -19.67
CA SER A 104 8.11 -27.90 -20.61
C SER A 104 8.15 -29.42 -20.49
N PHE A 105 8.14 -29.96 -19.26
CA PHE A 105 8.06 -31.38 -19.01
C PHE A 105 6.76 -32.00 -19.57
N ALA A 106 5.62 -31.36 -19.33
CA ALA A 106 4.34 -31.82 -19.88
C ALA A 106 4.36 -31.87 -21.41
N ARG A 107 4.88 -30.82 -22.07
CA ARG A 107 5.05 -30.80 -23.54
C ARG A 107 5.96 -31.93 -24.03
N MET A 108 7.07 -32.18 -23.33
CA MET A 108 7.97 -33.29 -23.64
C MET A 108 7.25 -34.64 -23.56
N VAL A 109 6.50 -34.89 -22.48
CA VAL A 109 5.77 -36.15 -22.28
C VAL A 109 4.74 -36.37 -23.38
N VAL A 110 3.98 -35.33 -23.76
CA VAL A 110 3.01 -35.40 -24.88
C VAL A 110 3.71 -35.78 -26.19
N SER A 111 4.82 -35.11 -26.52
CA SER A 111 5.61 -35.41 -27.73
C SER A 111 6.17 -36.84 -27.71
N MET A 112 6.67 -37.30 -26.56
CA MET A 112 7.18 -38.67 -26.41
C MET A 112 6.09 -39.72 -26.61
N ARG A 113 4.89 -39.51 -26.06
CA ARG A 113 3.74 -40.40 -26.27
C ARG A 113 3.39 -40.50 -27.75
N ARG A 114 3.28 -39.36 -28.44
CA ARG A 114 3.01 -39.32 -29.89
C ARG A 114 4.09 -40.03 -30.71
N LYS A 115 5.36 -39.86 -30.35
CA LYS A 115 6.48 -40.56 -31.02
C LYS A 115 6.40 -42.07 -30.83
N ARG A 116 6.01 -42.54 -29.62
CA ARG A 116 5.85 -43.97 -29.33
C ARG A 116 4.71 -44.59 -30.12
N THR A 117 3.55 -43.93 -30.21
CA THR A 117 2.43 -44.43 -31.01
C THR A 117 2.81 -44.51 -32.49
N MET A 118 3.39 -43.46 -33.06
CA MET A 118 3.86 -43.46 -34.46
C MET A 118 4.86 -44.59 -34.76
N ARG A 119 5.77 -44.88 -33.83
CA ARG A 119 6.73 -46.00 -33.98
C ARG A 119 6.03 -47.35 -33.93
N ALA A 120 5.05 -47.52 -33.05
CA ALA A 120 4.27 -48.75 -32.95
C ALA A 120 3.43 -48.98 -34.21
N ASP A 121 2.74 -47.93 -34.69
CA ASP A 121 1.93 -47.97 -35.92
C ASP A 121 2.80 -48.31 -37.14
N TRP A 122 3.98 -47.69 -37.25
CA TRP A 122 4.93 -47.97 -38.31
C TRP A 122 5.43 -49.42 -38.26
N ALA A 123 5.82 -49.92 -37.09
CA ALA A 123 6.26 -51.30 -36.92
C ALA A 123 5.15 -52.30 -37.29
N ALA A 124 3.91 -52.05 -36.84
CA ALA A 124 2.76 -52.87 -37.20
C ALA A 124 2.54 -52.88 -38.71
N THR A 125 2.64 -51.73 -39.37
CA THR A 125 2.48 -51.60 -40.84
C THR A 125 3.57 -52.39 -41.58
N VAL A 126 4.82 -52.33 -41.12
CA VAL A 126 5.93 -53.08 -41.70
C VAL A 126 5.69 -54.59 -41.58
N ILE A 127 5.33 -55.07 -40.39
CA ILE A 127 5.06 -56.50 -40.14
C ILE A 127 3.89 -56.99 -41.01
N GLN A 128 2.79 -56.23 -41.04
CA GLN A 128 1.63 -56.57 -41.86
C GLN A 128 1.97 -56.58 -43.34
N LYS A 129 2.77 -55.63 -43.83
CA LYS A 129 3.23 -55.59 -45.22
C LYS A 129 4.08 -56.80 -45.54
N THR A 130 5.06 -57.14 -44.70
CA THR A 130 5.94 -58.31 -44.95
C THR A 130 5.16 -59.62 -44.94
N TRP A 131 4.19 -59.77 -44.03
CA TRP A 131 3.38 -60.99 -43.94
C TRP A 131 2.45 -61.17 -45.15
N ARG A 132 1.89 -60.09 -45.71
CA ARG A 132 1.02 -60.16 -46.91
C ARG A 132 1.76 -60.36 -48.23
N MET A 133 3.07 -60.10 -48.25
CA MET A 133 3.92 -60.22 -49.45
C MET A 133 4.71 -61.53 -49.48
N ALA A 134 4.66 -62.30 -48.38
CA ALA A 134 5.16 -63.68 -48.29
C ALA A 134 4.05 -64.66 -48.70
#